data_AF-A0A1W9U3C4-F1
#
_entry.id   AF-A0A1W9U3C4-F1
#
_cell.length_a   1.000
_cell.length_b   1.000
_cell.length_c   1.000
_cell.angle_alpha   90.00
_cell.angle_beta   90.00
_cell.angle_gamma   90.00
#
_symmetry.space_group_name_H-M   'P 1'
#
loop_
_entity.id
_entity.type
_entity.pdbx_description
1 polymer ?
#
loop_
_entity_poly.entity_id
_entity_poly.type
_entity_poly.pdbx_seq_one_letter_code
_entity_poly.pdbx_strand_id
1 'polypeptide(L)'
;MGVPATKTSIDQLGNKQVANIVMLGASVVITGIVSKKSMISSIETNVDQRFKELNLKALNAGFALGKNYHRKKTLNTRNSTNSSNTINQ
;
A
#
# COMPACT_ATOMS: atom_id res chain seq x y z
N MET A 1 -9.92 9.31 -2.65
CA MET A 1 -8.97 8.29 -3.14
C MET A 1 -8.31 7.66 -1.92
N GLY A 2 -8.44 6.35 -1.71
CA GLY A 2 -7.91 5.67 -0.52
C GLY A 2 -7.21 4.37 -0.88
N VAL A 3 -6.38 3.86 0.04
CA VAL A 3 -5.81 2.52 -0.06
C VAL A 3 -6.89 1.51 0.33
N PRO A 4 -7.27 0.55 -0.54
CA PRO A 4 -8.36 -0.39 -0.27
C PRO A 4 -7.94 -1.53 0.68
N ALA A 5 -7.39 -1.20 1.85
CA ALA A 5 -6.75 -2.14 2.75
C ALA A 5 -7.69 -3.25 3.25
N THR A 6 -8.90 -2.89 3.70
CA THR A 6 -9.91 -3.87 4.17
C THR A 6 -10.33 -4.82 3.05
N LYS A 7 -10.65 -4.29 1.86
CA LYS A 7 -11.02 -5.10 0.70
C LYS A 7 -9.89 -6.07 0.33
N THR A 8 -8.65 -5.59 0.24
CA THR A 8 -7.48 -6.43 -0.05
C THR A 8 -7.26 -7.51 1.02
N SER A 9 -7.43 -7.19 2.30
CA SER A 9 -7.27 -8.17 3.39
C SER A 9 -8.30 -9.30 3.33
N ILE A 10 -9.53 -8.99 2.90
CA ILE A 10 -10.58 -9.99 2.73
C ILE A 10 -10.32 -10.80 1.46
N ASP A 11 -10.14 -10.13 0.32
CA ASP A 11 -10.09 -10.78 -1.00
C ASP A 11 -8.81 -11.61 -1.21
N GLN A 12 -7.66 -11.16 -0.70
CA GLN A 12 -6.36 -11.81 -0.96
C GLN A 12 -5.88 -12.68 0.19
N LEU A 13 -6.29 -12.38 1.42
CA LEU A 13 -5.75 -13.01 2.62
C LEU A 13 -6.83 -13.74 3.44
N GLY A 14 -8.10 -13.62 3.06
CA GLY A 14 -9.23 -14.25 3.75
C GLY A 14 -9.39 -13.78 5.20
N ASN A 15 -8.77 -12.67 5.59
CA ASN A 15 -8.72 -12.25 6.99
C ASN A 15 -8.79 -10.73 7.13
N LYS A 16 -9.95 -10.22 7.53
CA LYS A 16 -10.17 -8.78 7.78
C LYS A 16 -9.29 -8.20 8.90
N GLN A 17 -8.79 -9.02 9.83
CA GLN A 17 -8.05 -8.55 11.00
C GLN A 17 -6.67 -7.99 10.61
N VAL A 18 -6.12 -8.36 9.45
CA VAL A 18 -4.82 -7.87 8.97
C VAL A 18 -4.91 -6.64 8.06
N ALA A 19 -6.09 -6.03 7.95
CA ALA A 19 -6.28 -4.79 7.18
C ALA A 19 -5.36 -3.65 7.66
N ASN A 20 -5.11 -3.55 8.97
CA ASN A 20 -4.19 -2.58 9.55
C ASN A 20 -2.75 -2.77 9.02
N ILE A 21 -2.28 -4.00 8.90
CA ILE A 21 -0.93 -4.30 8.38
C ILE A 21 -0.83 -4.01 6.88
N VAL A 22 -1.89 -4.32 6.11
CA VAL A 22 -1.99 -3.91 4.70
C VAL A 22 -1.87 -2.38 4.59
N MET A 23 -2.57 -1.65 5.45
CA MET A 23 -2.50 -0.19 5.48
C MET A 23 -1.09 0.32 5.84
N LEU A 24 -0.45 -0.25 6.86
CA LEU A 24 0.93 0.10 7.25
C LEU A 24 1.91 -0.13 6.10
N GLY A 25 1.82 -1.26 5.40
CA GLY A 25 2.66 -1.53 4.22
C GLY A 25 2.46 -0.47 3.13
N ALA A 26 1.21 -0.10 2.84
CA ALA A 26 0.94 0.95 1.86
C ALA A 26 1.54 2.31 2.29
N SER A 27 1.36 2.69 3.56
CA SER A 27 1.89 3.92 4.13
C SER A 27 3.41 4.01 4.03
N VAL A 28 4.14 2.91 4.25
CA VAL A 28 5.61 2.86 4.09
C VAL A 28 6.02 3.26 2.68
N VAL A 29 5.36 2.70 1.66
CA VAL A 29 5.70 3.01 0.26
C VAL A 29 5.21 4.39 -0.16
N ILE A 30 4.08 4.85 0.39
CA ILE A 30 3.50 6.15 0.06
C ILE A 30 4.32 7.30 0.64
N THR A 31 4.76 7.15 1.90
CA THR A 31 5.35 8.25 2.68
C THR A 31 6.87 8.19 2.75
N GLY A 32 7.47 6.99 2.71
CA GLY A 32 8.91 6.81 2.87
C GLY A 32 9.46 7.09 4.28
N ILE A 33 8.60 7.29 5.29
CA ILE A 33 9.02 7.66 6.66
C ILE A 33 9.92 6.59 7.31
N VAL A 34 9.69 5.32 6.98
CA VAL A 34 10.53 4.20 7.44
C VAL A 34 10.91 3.29 6.27
N SER A 35 12.01 2.56 6.40
CA SER A 35 12.40 1.57 5.39
C SER A 35 11.51 0.32 5.43
N LYS A 36 11.34 -0.35 4.28
CA LYS A 36 10.64 -1.65 4.22
C LYS A 36 11.29 -2.69 5.13
N LYS A 37 12.62 -2.72 5.17
CA LYS A 37 13.39 -3.65 5.99
C LYS A 37 13.10 -3.44 7.48
N SER A 38 13.07 -2.18 7.93
CA SER A 38 12.72 -1.82 9.31
C SER A 38 11.31 -2.27 9.66
N MET A 39 10.34 -2.09 8.75
CA MET A 39 8.96 -2.55 8.98
C MET A 39 8.85 -4.08 9.02
N ILE A 40 9.54 -4.80 8.13
CA ILE A 40 9.57 -6.27 8.13
C ILE A 40 10.17 -6.78 9.46
N SER A 41 11.32 -6.23 9.87
CA SER A 41 11.97 -6.60 11.12
C SER A 41 11.08 -6.31 12.33
N SER A 42 10.34 -5.20 12.33
CA SER A 42 9.38 -4.90 13.40
C SER A 42 8.29 -5.96 13.53
N ILE A 43 7.75 -6.46 12.42
CA ILE A 43 6.79 -7.57 12.43
C ILE A 43 7.44 -8.86 12.94
N GLU A 44 8.66 -9.17 12.48
CA GLU A 44 9.38 -10.37 12.90
C GLU A 44 9.72 -10.40 14.39
N THR A 45 9.99 -9.24 14.99
CA THR A 45 10.34 -9.12 16.41
C THR A 45 9.12 -9.01 17.34
N ASN A 46 8.06 -8.32 16.92
CA ASN A 46 6.94 -7.96 17.82
C ASN A 46 5.67 -8.79 17.63
N VAL A 47 5.55 -9.55 16.52
CA VAL A 47 4.36 -10.36 16.26
C VAL A 47 4.64 -11.81 16.66
N ASP A 48 3.70 -12.38 17.42
CA ASP A 48 3.68 -13.79 17.80
C ASP A 48 3.90 -14.70 16.58
N GLN A 49 4.67 -15.77 16.79
CA GLN A 49 5.06 -16.68 15.71
C GLN A 49 3.86 -17.24 14.93
N ARG A 50 2.74 -17.48 15.62
CA ARG A 50 1.47 -17.95 15.04
C ARG A 50 0.89 -17.00 13.99
N PHE A 51 1.12 -15.69 14.12
CA PHE A 51 0.53 -14.67 13.26
C PHE A 51 1.53 -14.05 12.28
N LYS A 52 2.83 -14.32 12.46
CA LYS A 52 3.92 -13.68 11.71
C LYS A 52 3.78 -13.83 10.20
N GLU A 53 3.54 -15.05 9.72
CA GLU A 53 3.40 -15.32 8.28
C GLU A 53 2.27 -14.51 7.63
N LEU A 54 1.09 -14.51 8.27
CA LEU A 54 -0.06 -13.77 7.77
C LEU A 54 0.19 -12.25 7.78
N ASN A 55 0.80 -11.73 8.84
CA ASN A 55 1.15 -10.31 8.94
C ASN A 55 2.19 -9.92 7.88
N LEU A 56 3.19 -10.75 7.60
CA LEU A 56 4.16 -10.49 6.54
C LEU A 56 3.52 -10.51 5.13
N LYS A 57 2.59 -11.44 4.86
CA LYS A 57 1.80 -11.46 3.61
C LYS A 57 0.95 -10.18 3.49
N ALA A 58 0.31 -9.76 4.57
CA ALA A 58 -0.47 -8.51 4.61
C ALA A 58 0.40 -7.28 4.35
N LEU A 59 1.58 -7.22 4.95
CA LEU A 59 2.52 -6.12 4.78
C LEU A 59 2.96 -6.00 3.31
N ASN A 60 3.26 -7.14 2.68
CA ASN A 60 3.62 -7.20 1.26
C ASN A 60 2.47 -6.77 0.33
N ALA A 61 1.23 -7.17 0.62
CA ALA A 61 0.05 -6.68 -0.10
C ALA A 61 -0.07 -5.14 0.02
N GLY A 62 0.18 -4.61 1.21
CA GLY A 62 0.28 -3.17 1.46
C GLY A 62 1.33 -2.48 0.58
N PHE A 63 2.56 -3.01 0.54
CA PHE A 63 3.62 -2.47 -0.31
C PHE A 63 3.22 -2.40 -1.80
N ALA A 64 2.50 -3.41 -2.29
CA ALA A 64 2.00 -3.42 -3.67
C ALA A 64 0.96 -2.33 -3.92
N LEU A 65 0.03 -2.11 -2.99
CA LEU A 65 -0.96 -1.04 -3.08
C LEU A 65 -0.30 0.36 -3.09
N GLY A 66 0.69 0.58 -2.22
CA GLY A 66 1.42 1.85 -2.16
C GLY A 66 2.18 2.18 -3.46
N LYS A 67 2.73 1.18 -4.15
CA LYS A 67 3.35 1.37 -5.48
C LYS A 67 2.31 1.81 -6.52
N ASN A 68 1.13 1.19 -6.50
CA ASN A 68 0.04 1.55 -7.41
C ASN A 68 -0.52 2.97 -7.16
N TYR A 69 -0.45 3.46 -5.93
CA TYR A 69 -0.83 4.84 -5.58
C TYR A 69 0.01 5.87 -6.35
N HIS A 70 1.33 5.67 -6.37
CA HIS A 70 2.23 6.53 -7.13
C HIS A 70 1.96 6.50 -8.62
N ARG A 71 1.76 5.30 -9.20
CA ARG A 71 1.46 5.15 -10.64
C ARG A 71 0.20 5.88 -11.07
N LYS A 72 -0.87 5.82 -10.26
CA LYS A 72 -2.12 6.55 -10.53
C LYS A 72 -1.93 8.07 -10.41
N LYS A 73 -1.10 8.55 -9.47
CA LYS A 73 -0.76 9.97 -9.35
C LYS A 73 -0.06 10.47 -10.62
N THR A 74 0.95 9.75 -11.12
CA THR A 74 1.69 10.15 -12.34
C THR A 74 0.81 10.15 -13.60
N LEU A 75 -0.10 9.18 -13.73
CA LEU A 75 -1.04 9.12 -14.87
C LEU A 75 -2.07 10.25 -14.83
N ASN A 76 -2.64 10.55 -13.66
CA ASN A 76 -3.63 11.63 -13.53
C ASN A 76 -2.99 13.01 -13.78
N THR A 77 -1.76 13.25 -13.33
CA THR A 77 -1.04 14.50 -13.60
C THR A 77 -0.82 14.71 -15.11
N ARG A 78 -0.43 13.66 -15.85
CA ARG A 78 -0.21 13.75 -17.31
C ARG A 78 -1.47 14.06 -18.09
N ASN A 79 -2.60 13.46 -17.73
CA ASN A 79 -3.86 13.64 -18.45
C ASN A 79 -4.48 15.05 -18.21
N SER A 80 -4.26 15.65 -17.03
CA SER A 80 -4.67 17.04 -16.76
C SER A 80 -3.86 18.06 -17.56
N THR A 81 -2.55 17.89 -17.71
CA THR A 81 -1.72 18.83 -18.51
C THR A 81 -2.05 18.79 -20.00
N ASN A 82 -2.42 17.63 -20.56
CA ASN A 82 -2.75 17.53 -21.98
C ASN A 82 -4.15 18.07 -22.34
N SER A 83 -5.06 18.18 -21.38
CA SER A 83 -6.42 18.71 -21.64
C SER A 83 -6.45 20.25 -21.65
N SER A 84 -5.56 20.91 -20.91
CA SER A 84 -5.46 22.38 -20.90
C SER A 84 -4.80 22.97 -22.16
N ASN A 85 -4.04 22.17 -22.92
CA ASN A 85 -3.34 22.63 -24.13
C ASN A 85 -4.19 22.55 -25.42
N THR A 86 -5.41 22.01 -25.37
CA THR A 86 -6.30 21.89 -26.54
C THR A 86 -7.41 22.96 -26.56
N ILE A 87 -7.56 23.76 -25.50
CA ILE A 87 -8.59 24.81 -25.42
C ILE A 87 -8.09 26.16 -26.00
N ASN A 88 -6.78 26.28 -26.29
CA ASN A 88 -6.16 27.50 -26.83
C ASN A 88 -5.54 27.30 -28.24
N GLN A 89 -6.13 26.43 -29.08
CA GLN A 89 -5.83 26.37 -30.51
C GLN A 89 -7.12 26.40 -31.32
#